data_AF-A0A7S0DP17-F1
#
_entry.id   AF-A0A7S0DP17-F1
#
_cell.length_a   1.000
_cell.length_b   1.000
_cell.length_c   1.000
_cell.angle_alpha   90.00
_cell.angle_beta   90.00
_cell.angle_gamma   90.00
#
_symmetry.space_group_name_H-M   'P 1'
#
loop_
_entity.id
_entity.type
_entity.pdbx_description
1 polymer ?
#
loop_
_entity_poly.entity_id
_entity_poly.type
_entity_poly.pdbx_seq_one_letter_code
_entity_poly.pdbx_strand_id
1 'polypeptide(L)'
;RMSESKAKENAKDVGAKARKFIVPEKKLKNPMHLARFKTSVTNQRILNMISVVSDEIRGVGMSKVEEKNASKPIQSLCKALENMLAWMKDFPPIQQPMRFGNKAFRQWHKRLTENVESIVEEILGEVTKSGAAKEISTYLRISFGNPTRIDYGTGHELNFIAFLSCLEYVGVVKLPEDGKYIALAVFQRYIVLMRALQTVYWLEPAGSKGVWGLDDYNFIPLLWGAAQHISARGDKTLTALQELKPSDIHKKEYK
;
A
#
# COMPACT_ATOMS: atom_id res chain seq x y z
N ARG A 1 38.08 1.73 16.78
CA ARG A 1 36.72 1.37 17.24
C ARG A 1 35.84 2.60 17.59
N MET A 2 36.34 3.68 18.21
CA MET A 2 35.54 4.91 18.42
C MET A 2 35.40 5.83 17.19
N SER A 3 36.23 5.63 16.15
CA SER A 3 36.20 6.44 14.92
C SER A 3 35.15 5.98 13.89
N GLU A 4 34.86 4.68 13.85
CA GLU A 4 33.88 4.09 12.92
C GLU A 4 32.43 4.32 13.38
N SER A 5 32.18 4.44 14.69
CA SER A 5 30.84 4.74 15.20
C SER A 5 30.46 6.20 14.88
N LYS A 6 31.38 7.15 15.07
CA LYS A 6 31.17 8.57 14.70
C LYS A 6 31.01 8.77 13.19
N ALA A 7 31.67 7.97 12.36
CA ALA A 7 31.49 8.01 10.90
C ALA A 7 30.11 7.49 10.45
N LYS A 8 29.57 6.45 11.11
CA LYS A 8 28.21 5.94 10.84
C LYS A 8 27.12 6.86 11.38
N GLU A 9 27.38 7.55 12.48
CA GLU A 9 26.47 8.55 13.07
C GLU A 9 26.43 9.82 12.19
N ASN A 10 27.60 10.28 11.72
CA ASN A 10 27.69 11.38 10.75
C ASN A 10 27.10 11.03 9.37
N ALA A 11 27.18 9.77 8.91
CA ALA A 11 26.56 9.36 7.64
C ALA A 11 25.03 9.35 7.69
N LYS A 12 24.43 9.13 8.87
CA LYS A 12 22.97 9.25 9.06
C LYS A 12 22.52 10.71 9.20
N ASP A 13 23.34 11.56 9.82
CA ASP A 13 23.02 12.97 10.06
C ASP A 13 23.26 13.89 8.84
N VAL A 14 24.17 13.50 7.93
CA VAL A 14 24.41 14.22 6.66
C VAL A 14 23.25 14.03 5.66
N GLY A 15 22.39 13.02 5.83
CA GLY A 15 21.27 12.74 4.94
C GLY A 15 20.06 13.67 5.08
N ALA A 16 19.95 14.42 6.18
CA ALA A 16 18.78 15.24 6.50
C ALA A 16 18.92 16.72 6.11
N LYS A 17 20.13 17.22 5.86
CA LYS A 17 20.38 18.62 5.46
C LYS A 17 20.42 18.74 3.94
N ALA A 18 19.43 19.45 3.40
CA ALA A 18 19.23 19.85 2.00
C ALA A 18 18.66 18.80 1.01
N ARG A 19 17.67 17.99 1.42
CA ARG A 19 16.80 17.32 0.43
C ARG A 19 15.76 18.30 -0.09
N LYS A 20 15.80 18.59 -1.39
CA LYS A 20 14.78 19.41 -2.06
C LYS A 20 13.60 18.52 -2.45
N PHE A 21 12.49 18.67 -1.74
CA PHE A 21 11.23 17.99 -2.09
C PHE A 21 10.53 18.71 -3.24
N ILE A 22 9.95 17.95 -4.15
CA ILE A 22 9.31 18.44 -5.37
C ILE A 22 7.98 17.72 -5.55
N VAL A 23 6.93 18.46 -5.90
CA VAL A 23 5.62 17.86 -6.19
C VAL A 23 5.75 16.91 -7.39
N PRO A 24 5.37 15.61 -7.26
CA PRO A 24 5.50 14.64 -8.34
C PRO A 24 4.67 15.04 -9.56
N GLU A 25 5.23 14.79 -10.74
CA GLU A 25 4.57 15.01 -12.02
C GLU A 25 4.62 13.77 -12.92
N LYS A 26 3.76 13.73 -13.94
CA LYS A 26 3.69 12.59 -14.86
C LYS A 26 4.96 12.52 -15.72
N LYS A 27 5.85 11.59 -15.37
CA LYS A 27 7.08 11.30 -16.14
C LYS A 27 6.93 10.13 -17.13
N LEU A 28 6.10 9.13 -16.85
CA LEU A 28 5.90 7.98 -17.75
C LEU A 28 4.90 8.35 -18.85
N LYS A 29 5.40 8.60 -20.06
CA LYS A 29 4.59 9.05 -21.22
C LYS A 29 4.72 8.14 -22.45
N ASN A 30 5.81 7.39 -22.55
CA ASN A 30 6.11 6.52 -23.69
C ASN A 30 6.90 5.27 -23.21
N PRO A 31 7.07 4.24 -24.08
CA PRO A 31 7.79 3.02 -23.71
C PRO A 31 9.24 3.23 -23.27
N MET A 32 9.93 4.25 -23.81
CA MET A 32 11.31 4.57 -23.41
C MET A 32 11.38 5.07 -21.97
N HIS A 33 10.42 5.89 -21.54
CA HIS A 33 10.33 6.32 -20.14
C HIS A 33 10.07 5.14 -19.20
N LEU A 34 9.25 4.17 -19.63
CA LEU A 34 9.01 2.95 -18.88
C LEU A 34 10.29 2.09 -18.78
N ALA A 35 11.05 1.95 -19.86
CA ALA A 35 12.33 1.25 -19.85
C ALA A 35 13.32 1.88 -18.84
N ARG A 36 13.42 3.22 -18.84
CA ARG A 36 14.24 3.96 -17.87
C ARG A 36 13.74 3.80 -16.44
N PHE A 37 12.42 3.74 -16.22
CA PHE A 37 11.86 3.52 -14.90
C PHE A 37 12.22 2.14 -14.36
N LYS A 38 12.14 1.08 -15.18
CA LYS A 38 12.47 -0.29 -14.77
C LYS A 38 13.90 -0.45 -14.23
N THR A 39 14.84 0.39 -14.67
CA THR A 39 16.23 0.37 -14.19
C THR A 39 16.52 1.46 -13.15
N SER A 40 15.52 2.24 -12.76
CA SER A 40 15.69 3.36 -11.83
C SER A 40 15.77 2.93 -10.37
N VAL A 41 16.43 3.75 -9.55
CA VAL A 41 16.46 3.60 -8.09
C VAL A 41 15.05 3.61 -7.49
N THR A 42 14.12 4.38 -8.06
CA THR A 42 12.72 4.41 -7.61
C THR A 42 12.04 3.05 -7.78
N ASN A 43 12.22 2.40 -8.93
CA ASN A 43 11.66 1.06 -9.14
C ASN A 43 12.28 0.04 -8.20
N GLN A 44 13.61 0.08 -8.01
CA GLN A 44 14.31 -0.79 -7.06
C GLN A 44 13.80 -0.61 -5.62
N ARG A 45 13.54 0.63 -5.19
CA ARG A 45 12.97 0.92 -3.85
C ARG A 45 11.59 0.31 -3.67
N ILE A 46 10.71 0.47 -4.64
CA ILE A 46 9.35 -0.11 -4.61
C ILE A 46 9.43 -1.63 -4.55
N LEU A 47 10.28 -2.25 -5.38
CA LEU A 47 10.46 -3.70 -5.36
C LEU A 47 11.05 -4.17 -4.03
N ASN A 48 12.00 -3.45 -3.46
CA ASN A 48 12.59 -3.75 -2.15
C ASN A 48 11.54 -3.68 -1.02
N MET A 49 10.69 -2.66 -1.02
CA MET A 49 9.55 -2.56 -0.08
C MET A 49 8.67 -3.81 -0.17
N ILE A 50 8.28 -4.22 -1.38
CA ILE A 50 7.45 -5.41 -1.59
C ILE A 50 8.14 -6.69 -1.16
N SER A 51 9.43 -6.87 -1.48
CA SER A 51 10.17 -8.09 -1.19
C SER A 51 10.47 -8.25 0.30
N VAL A 52 10.94 -7.19 0.97
CA VAL A 52 11.23 -7.25 2.41
C VAL A 52 9.95 -7.50 3.20
N VAL A 53 8.85 -6.82 2.87
CA VAL A 53 7.56 -7.08 3.52
C VAL A 53 7.08 -8.51 3.28
N SER A 54 7.24 -9.05 2.06
CA SER A 54 6.92 -10.45 1.76
C SER A 54 7.71 -11.42 2.62
N ASP A 55 8.99 -11.13 2.88
CA ASP A 55 9.86 -11.98 3.69
C ASP A 55 9.49 -11.96 5.18
N GLU A 56 9.14 -10.78 5.70
CA GLU A 56 8.75 -10.59 7.11
C GLU A 56 7.41 -11.25 7.49
N ILE A 57 6.54 -11.54 6.51
CA ILE A 57 5.23 -12.16 6.77
C ILE A 57 5.19 -13.66 6.51
N ARG A 58 6.31 -14.29 6.10
CA ARG A 58 6.34 -15.75 5.84
C ARG A 58 5.97 -16.56 7.08
N GLY A 59 4.93 -17.38 6.98
CA GLY A 59 4.41 -18.17 8.11
C GLY A 59 3.79 -17.33 9.24
N VAL A 60 3.56 -16.02 9.01
CA VAL A 60 2.97 -15.12 10.00
C VAL A 60 1.47 -14.96 9.73
N GLY A 61 0.66 -15.57 10.59
CA GLY A 61 -0.78 -15.36 10.60
C GLY A 61 -1.15 -13.98 11.14
N MET A 62 -2.26 -13.41 10.64
CA MET A 62 -2.74 -12.08 11.05
C MET A 62 -2.97 -11.96 12.56
N SER A 63 -3.45 -13.04 13.20
CA SER A 63 -3.71 -13.07 14.65
C SER A 63 -2.46 -12.90 15.51
N LYS A 64 -1.26 -13.03 14.94
CA LYS A 64 0.02 -12.86 15.65
C LYS A 64 0.52 -11.42 15.63
N VAL A 65 -0.18 -10.50 14.95
CA VAL A 65 0.23 -9.11 14.80
C VAL A 65 -0.69 -8.22 15.62
N GLU A 66 -0.17 -7.70 16.73
CA GLU A 66 -0.86 -6.72 17.56
C GLU A 66 -0.36 -5.31 17.24
N GLU A 67 -1.23 -4.46 16.69
CA GLU A 67 -0.88 -3.09 16.27
C GLU A 67 -0.30 -2.22 17.39
N LYS A 68 -0.72 -2.41 18.64
CA LYS A 68 -0.17 -1.69 19.80
C LYS A 68 1.35 -1.85 19.95
N ASN A 69 1.91 -2.92 19.39
CA ASN A 69 3.36 -3.20 19.41
C ASN A 69 4.09 -2.62 18.18
N ALA A 70 3.37 -1.96 17.27
CA ALA A 70 3.95 -1.31 16.10
C ALA A 70 4.53 0.07 16.45
N SER A 71 5.38 0.59 15.58
CA SER A 71 5.89 1.96 15.71
C SER A 71 4.76 3.00 15.64
N LYS A 72 4.97 4.18 16.25
CA LYS A 72 3.98 5.27 16.22
C LYS A 72 3.51 5.64 14.80
N PRO A 73 4.40 5.73 13.78
CA PRO A 73 3.97 6.04 12.41
C PRO A 73 3.05 4.97 11.82
N ILE A 74 3.26 3.70 12.14
CA ILE A 74 2.39 2.59 11.70
C ILE A 74 1.00 2.70 12.35
N GLN A 75 0.94 3.03 13.65
CA GLN A 75 -0.34 3.27 14.32
C GLN A 75 -1.07 4.49 13.73
N SER A 76 -0.35 5.58 13.45
CA SER A 76 -0.91 6.76 12.77
C SER A 76 -1.45 6.43 11.38
N LEU A 77 -0.74 5.60 10.60
CA LEU A 77 -1.21 5.10 9.30
C LEU A 77 -2.50 4.30 9.42
N CYS A 78 -2.57 3.39 10.39
CA CYS A 78 -3.77 2.57 10.63
C CYS A 78 -4.97 3.45 10.99
N LYS A 79 -4.80 4.37 11.93
CA LYS A 79 -5.81 5.35 12.33
C LYS A 79 -6.27 6.24 11.18
N ALA A 80 -5.34 6.69 10.33
CA ALA A 80 -5.69 7.50 9.16
C ALA A 80 -6.60 6.74 8.19
N LEU A 81 -6.30 5.47 7.91
CA LEU A 81 -7.12 4.62 7.04
C LEU A 81 -8.51 4.34 7.64
N GLU A 82 -8.58 4.10 8.97
CA GLU A 82 -9.85 3.93 9.69
C GLU A 82 -10.71 5.20 9.66
N ASN A 83 -10.10 6.37 9.83
CA ASN A 83 -10.78 7.65 9.71
C ASN A 83 -11.33 7.87 8.29
N MET A 84 -10.53 7.57 7.27
CA MET A 84 -10.95 7.63 5.86
C MET A 84 -12.13 6.70 5.55
N LEU A 85 -12.15 5.51 6.16
CA LEU A 85 -13.29 4.58 6.10
C LEU A 85 -14.52 5.16 6.80
N ALA A 86 -14.34 5.76 7.98
CA ALA A 86 -15.44 6.37 8.73
C ALA A 86 -16.09 7.54 7.97
N TRP A 87 -15.32 8.32 7.19
CA TRP A 87 -15.86 9.40 6.36
C TRP A 87 -16.91 8.95 5.34
N MET A 88 -16.93 7.67 4.95
CA MET A 88 -17.93 7.17 4.02
C MET A 88 -19.36 7.33 4.55
N LYS A 89 -19.54 7.39 5.87
CA LYS A 89 -20.86 7.66 6.49
C LYS A 89 -21.42 9.03 6.12
N ASP A 90 -20.55 10.00 5.88
CA ASP A 90 -20.92 11.38 5.54
C ASP A 90 -21.26 11.53 4.04
N PHE A 91 -20.96 10.51 3.23
CA PHE A 91 -21.15 10.54 1.78
C PHE A 91 -21.88 9.27 1.30
N PRO A 92 -23.14 9.03 1.72
CA PRO A 92 -23.90 7.86 1.27
C PRO A 92 -24.05 7.86 -0.27
N PRO A 93 -24.18 6.67 -0.89
CA PRO A 93 -24.36 6.57 -2.34
C PRO A 93 -25.65 7.29 -2.76
N ILE A 94 -25.56 8.12 -3.79
CA ILE A 94 -26.72 8.84 -4.31
C ILE A 94 -27.51 7.99 -5.29
N GLN A 95 -28.82 8.19 -5.35
CA GLN A 95 -29.62 7.67 -6.45
C GLN A 95 -29.23 8.40 -7.74
N GLN A 96 -28.88 7.62 -8.76
CA GLN A 96 -28.47 8.15 -10.06
C GLN A 96 -28.97 7.25 -11.19
N PRO A 97 -29.24 7.80 -12.38
CA PRO A 97 -29.70 6.99 -13.52
C PRO A 97 -28.63 6.02 -14.03
N MET A 98 -27.35 6.35 -13.85
CA MET A 98 -26.22 5.55 -14.32
C MET A 98 -25.90 4.39 -13.38
N ARG A 99 -25.75 3.20 -13.97
CA ARG A 99 -25.45 1.96 -13.26
C ARG A 99 -23.97 1.80 -12.85
N PHE A 100 -23.06 2.65 -13.32
CA PHE A 100 -21.63 2.56 -13.00
C PHE A 100 -21.15 3.85 -12.35
N GLY A 101 -20.20 3.74 -11.41
CA GLY A 101 -19.56 4.87 -10.75
C GLY A 101 -20.51 5.82 -10.02
N ASN A 102 -20.71 5.61 -8.72
CA ASN A 102 -21.52 6.51 -7.91
C ASN A 102 -20.80 7.84 -7.69
N LYS A 103 -21.45 8.96 -8.05
CA LYS A 103 -20.83 10.30 -7.95
C LYS A 103 -20.54 10.74 -6.51
N ALA A 104 -21.12 10.12 -5.49
CA ALA A 104 -20.78 10.38 -4.08
C ALA A 104 -19.29 10.15 -3.79
N PHE A 105 -18.62 9.25 -4.53
CA PHE A 105 -17.18 9.05 -4.44
C PHE A 105 -16.37 10.33 -4.66
N ARG A 106 -16.84 11.24 -5.52
CA ARG A 106 -16.17 12.51 -5.77
C ARG A 106 -16.13 13.40 -4.53
N GLN A 107 -17.17 13.34 -3.71
CA GLN A 107 -17.26 14.11 -2.47
C GLN A 107 -16.32 13.52 -1.40
N TRP A 108 -16.32 12.20 -1.25
CA TRP A 108 -15.37 11.50 -0.39
C TRP A 108 -13.91 11.79 -0.80
N HIS A 109 -13.61 11.69 -2.09
CA HIS A 109 -12.26 11.96 -2.62
C HIS A 109 -11.91 13.47 -2.52
N LYS A 110 -12.88 14.38 -2.63
CA LYS A 110 -12.64 15.81 -2.38
C LYS A 110 -12.18 16.04 -0.95
N ARG A 111 -12.85 15.44 0.04
CA ARG A 111 -12.42 15.50 1.45
C ARG A 111 -11.01 14.93 1.63
N LEU A 112 -10.68 13.80 0.99
CA LEU A 112 -9.32 13.28 1.00
C LEU A 112 -8.33 14.33 0.47
N THR A 113 -8.58 14.92 -0.71
CA THR A 113 -7.70 15.93 -1.31
C THR A 113 -7.48 17.14 -0.41
N GLU A 114 -8.50 17.58 0.32
CA GLU A 114 -8.42 18.73 1.24
C GLU A 114 -7.65 18.42 2.53
N ASN A 115 -7.59 17.15 2.95
CA ASN A 115 -6.99 16.74 4.23
C ASN A 115 -5.68 15.96 4.09
N VAL A 116 -5.31 15.50 2.88
CA VAL A 116 -4.20 14.57 2.67
C VAL A 116 -2.85 15.11 3.13
N GLU A 117 -2.58 16.41 3.00
CA GLU A 117 -1.33 17.00 3.48
C GLU A 117 -1.25 16.91 4.99
N SER A 118 -2.30 17.35 5.71
CA SER A 118 -2.37 17.25 7.18
C SER A 118 -2.27 15.81 7.70
N ILE A 119 -2.90 14.85 7.01
CA ILE A 119 -2.76 13.42 7.35
C ILE A 119 -1.30 12.97 7.24
N VAL A 120 -0.62 13.35 6.17
CA VAL A 120 0.79 13.00 5.97
C VAL A 120 1.68 13.71 7.00
N GLU A 121 1.39 14.96 7.35
CA GLU A 121 2.11 15.69 8.39
C GLU A 121 2.02 14.99 9.76
N GLU A 122 0.84 14.47 10.12
CA GLU A 122 0.64 13.68 11.36
C GLU A 122 1.47 12.40 11.35
N ILE A 123 1.56 11.71 10.20
CA ILE A 123 2.35 10.47 10.06
C ILE A 123 3.86 10.76 10.11
N LEU A 124 4.31 11.85 9.46
CA LEU A 124 5.72 12.23 9.38
C LEU A 124 6.27 12.77 10.71
N GLY A 125 5.42 13.36 11.57
CA GLY A 125 5.85 13.94 12.84
C GLY A 125 6.92 15.02 12.66
N GLU A 126 8.09 14.85 13.29
CA GLU A 126 9.18 15.85 13.21
C GLU A 126 9.78 15.99 11.79
N VAL A 127 9.68 14.96 10.96
CA VAL A 127 10.20 14.94 9.58
C VAL A 127 9.46 15.93 8.69
N THR A 128 8.24 16.33 9.06
CA THR A 128 7.40 17.32 8.36
C THR A 128 8.13 18.64 8.08
N LYS A 129 9.02 19.08 8.97
CA LYS A 129 9.77 20.35 8.86
C LYS A 129 10.64 20.46 7.60
N SER A 130 10.84 19.36 6.88
CA SER A 130 11.65 19.29 5.67
C SER A 130 10.89 19.65 4.37
N GLY A 131 9.56 19.83 4.42
CA GLY A 131 8.72 20.04 3.23
C GLY A 131 8.33 18.75 2.50
N ALA A 132 8.67 17.58 3.07
CA ALA A 132 8.36 16.27 2.54
C ALA A 132 6.85 16.00 2.38
N ALA A 133 6.01 16.59 3.23
CA ALA A 133 4.57 16.36 3.24
C ALA A 133 3.92 16.65 1.88
N LYS A 134 4.33 17.72 1.19
CA LYS A 134 3.79 18.11 -0.13
C LYS A 134 4.08 17.10 -1.23
N GLU A 135 5.28 16.54 -1.22
CA GLU A 135 5.67 15.52 -2.21
C GLU A 135 4.98 14.19 -1.90
N ILE A 136 5.05 13.75 -0.65
CA ILE A 136 4.56 12.43 -0.21
C ILE A 136 3.03 12.36 -0.27
N SER A 137 2.32 13.43 0.07
CA SER A 137 0.85 13.48 0.03
C SER A 137 0.29 13.27 -1.38
N THR A 138 1.06 13.58 -2.42
CA THR A 138 0.65 13.31 -3.79
C THR A 138 0.44 11.82 -4.04
N TYR A 139 1.33 10.96 -3.51
CA TYR A 139 1.21 9.51 -3.65
C TYR A 139 0.02 8.95 -2.86
N LEU A 140 -0.16 9.41 -1.62
CA LEU A 140 -1.32 9.00 -0.81
C LEU A 140 -2.64 9.41 -1.47
N ARG A 141 -2.74 10.66 -1.96
CA ARG A 141 -3.95 11.18 -2.61
C ARG A 141 -4.40 10.30 -3.79
N ILE A 142 -3.48 9.83 -4.61
CA ILE A 142 -3.78 9.07 -5.83
C ILE A 142 -3.84 7.55 -5.59
N SER A 143 -3.80 7.11 -4.33
CA SER A 143 -3.83 5.70 -3.94
C SER A 143 -5.24 5.09 -3.90
N PHE A 144 -6.30 5.90 -3.94
CA PHE A 144 -7.67 5.45 -3.64
C PHE A 144 -8.62 5.48 -4.85
N GLY A 145 -8.08 5.57 -6.06
CA GLY A 145 -8.85 5.61 -7.31
C GLY A 145 -8.81 6.97 -8.01
N ASN A 146 -9.60 7.12 -9.06
CA ASN A 146 -9.72 8.37 -9.82
C ASN A 146 -11.12 8.97 -9.68
N PRO A 147 -11.29 10.21 -9.17
CA PRO A 147 -12.62 10.78 -8.95
C PRO A 147 -13.34 11.18 -10.25
N THR A 148 -12.61 11.43 -11.34
CA THR A 148 -13.20 11.77 -12.63
C THR A 148 -13.81 10.53 -13.27
N ARG A 149 -13.02 9.46 -13.38
CA ARG A 149 -13.42 8.18 -13.99
C ARG A 149 -14.21 7.28 -13.04
N ILE A 150 -14.15 7.55 -11.73
CA ILE A 150 -14.76 6.74 -10.67
C ILE A 150 -14.30 5.28 -10.80
N ASP A 151 -12.99 5.10 -10.93
CA ASP A 151 -12.34 3.81 -11.11
C ASP A 151 -11.22 3.57 -10.09
N TYR A 152 -10.85 2.31 -9.91
CA TYR A 152 -9.71 1.90 -9.11
C TYR A 152 -9.03 0.68 -9.76
N GLY A 153 -7.73 0.49 -9.51
CA GLY A 153 -7.01 -0.67 -10.03
C GLY A 153 -5.56 -0.70 -9.55
N THR A 154 -4.79 -1.64 -10.07
CA THR A 154 -3.42 -1.95 -9.62
C THR A 154 -2.45 -0.76 -9.68
N GLY A 155 -2.68 0.22 -10.56
CA GLY A 155 -1.89 1.46 -10.58
C GLY A 155 -2.09 2.33 -9.33
N HIS A 156 -3.32 2.36 -8.78
CA HIS A 156 -3.63 3.06 -7.54
C HIS A 156 -3.05 2.32 -6.33
N GLU A 157 -3.18 0.99 -6.31
CA GLU A 157 -2.52 0.13 -5.31
C GLU A 157 -1.00 0.35 -5.30
N LEU A 158 -0.37 0.42 -6.46
CA LEU A 158 1.06 0.70 -6.59
C LEU A 158 1.44 2.07 -6.05
N ASN A 159 0.58 3.09 -6.19
CA ASN A 159 0.83 4.40 -5.58
C ASN A 159 0.81 4.35 -4.06
N PHE A 160 0.01 3.45 -3.47
CA PHE A 160 0.02 3.25 -2.01
C PHE A 160 1.35 2.61 -1.56
N ILE A 161 1.86 1.63 -2.31
CA ILE A 161 3.19 1.06 -2.07
C ILE A 161 4.30 2.10 -2.28
N ALA A 162 4.17 2.98 -3.28
CA ALA A 162 5.10 4.08 -3.51
C ALA A 162 5.08 5.07 -2.33
N PHE A 163 3.89 5.40 -1.80
CA PHE A 163 3.73 6.21 -0.60
C PHE A 163 4.45 5.59 0.61
N LEU A 164 4.25 4.29 0.88
CA LEU A 164 4.97 3.58 1.94
C LEU A 164 6.49 3.58 1.71
N SER A 165 6.93 3.43 0.47
CA SER A 165 8.35 3.49 0.09
C SER A 165 8.95 4.89 0.33
N CYS A 166 8.16 5.96 0.15
CA CYS A 166 8.58 7.31 0.49
C CYS A 166 8.75 7.48 2.01
N LEU A 167 7.85 6.92 2.82
CA LEU A 167 7.95 6.96 4.28
C LEU A 167 9.19 6.21 4.79
N GLU A 168 9.53 5.07 4.19
CA GLU A 168 10.79 4.36 4.45
C GLU A 168 11.99 5.22 4.04
N TYR A 169 11.94 5.83 2.86
CA TYR A 169 13.05 6.64 2.34
C TYR A 169 13.39 7.88 3.19
N VAL A 170 12.38 8.48 3.82
CA VAL A 170 12.57 9.60 4.77
C VAL A 170 12.81 9.14 6.21
N GLY A 171 12.86 7.82 6.46
CA GLY A 171 13.20 7.23 7.75
C GLY A 171 12.08 7.22 8.78
N VAL A 172 10.84 7.46 8.36
CA VAL A 172 9.65 7.44 9.24
C VAL A 172 9.22 6.01 9.53
N VAL A 173 9.18 5.17 8.49
CA VAL A 173 8.97 3.72 8.61
C VAL A 173 10.32 3.02 8.48
N LYS A 174 10.53 1.94 9.23
CA LYS A 174 11.79 1.19 9.22
C LYS A 174 11.59 -0.23 8.73
N LEU A 175 12.36 -0.61 7.72
CA LEU A 175 12.45 -2.00 7.28
C LEU A 175 13.76 -2.62 7.78
N PRO A 176 13.73 -3.87 8.27
CA PRO A 176 12.60 -4.81 8.24
C PRO A 176 11.61 -4.68 9.41
N GLU A 177 11.88 -3.89 10.44
CA GLU A 177 11.19 -3.95 11.74
C GLU A 177 9.67 -3.70 11.67
N ASP A 178 9.24 -2.78 10.80
CA ASP A 178 7.83 -2.48 10.58
C ASP A 178 7.17 -3.38 9.52
N GLY A 179 7.94 -4.22 8.81
CA GLY A 179 7.50 -4.94 7.61
C GLY A 179 6.24 -5.78 7.82
N LYS A 180 6.18 -6.56 8.90
CA LYS A 180 4.99 -7.35 9.24
C LYS A 180 3.75 -6.49 9.52
N TYR A 181 3.94 -5.31 10.12
CA TYR A 181 2.81 -4.41 10.41
C TYR A 181 2.36 -3.64 9.16
N ILE A 182 3.28 -3.34 8.24
CA ILE A 182 2.94 -2.77 6.94
C ILE A 182 1.96 -3.68 6.21
N ALA A 183 2.25 -4.98 6.08
CA ALA A 183 1.35 -5.91 5.42
C ALA A 183 0.09 -6.23 6.25
N LEU A 184 0.26 -6.60 7.51
CA LEU A 184 -0.81 -7.25 8.28
C LEU A 184 -1.69 -6.28 9.08
N ALA A 185 -1.26 -5.02 9.25
CA ALA A 185 -2.06 -3.98 9.90
C ALA A 185 -2.43 -2.84 8.94
N VAL A 186 -1.44 -2.20 8.30
CA VAL A 186 -1.68 -1.03 7.43
C VAL A 186 -2.36 -1.44 6.13
N PHE A 187 -1.77 -2.40 5.41
CA PHE A 187 -2.28 -2.80 4.10
C PHE A 187 -3.60 -3.57 4.22
N GLN A 188 -3.79 -4.32 5.30
CA GLN A 188 -5.08 -4.91 5.64
C GLN A 188 -6.19 -3.83 5.72
N ARG A 189 -5.96 -2.73 6.44
CA ARG A 189 -6.91 -1.61 6.53
C ARG A 189 -7.11 -0.89 5.21
N TYR A 190 -6.04 -0.73 4.44
CA TYR A 190 -6.12 -0.19 3.09
C TYR A 190 -7.05 -1.03 2.22
N ILE A 191 -6.95 -2.36 2.27
CA ILE A 191 -7.83 -3.25 1.50
C ILE A 191 -9.27 -3.23 2.02
N VAL A 192 -9.49 -3.15 3.33
CA VAL A 192 -10.84 -2.96 3.89
C VAL A 192 -11.48 -1.68 3.38
N LEU A 193 -10.75 -0.56 3.44
CA LEU A 193 -11.19 0.72 2.89
C LEU A 193 -11.46 0.61 1.38
N MET A 194 -10.55 0.03 0.61
CA MET A 194 -10.73 -0.08 -0.83
C MET A 194 -11.92 -0.94 -1.21
N ARG A 195 -12.14 -2.08 -0.54
CA ARG A 195 -13.33 -2.92 -0.75
C ARG A 195 -14.61 -2.17 -0.42
N ALA A 196 -14.62 -1.36 0.64
CA ALA A 196 -15.77 -0.53 0.98
C ALA A 196 -16.03 0.51 -0.13
N LEU A 197 -15.00 1.25 -0.58
CA LEU A 197 -15.13 2.23 -1.65
C LEU A 197 -15.64 1.59 -2.96
N GLN A 198 -15.07 0.45 -3.36
CA GLN A 198 -15.47 -0.30 -4.55
C GLN A 198 -16.93 -0.74 -4.47
N THR A 199 -17.38 -1.27 -3.33
CA THR A 199 -18.73 -1.82 -3.18
C THR A 199 -19.81 -0.77 -2.92
N VAL A 200 -19.49 0.31 -2.20
CA VAL A 200 -20.45 1.38 -1.90
C VAL A 200 -20.60 2.34 -3.07
N TYR A 201 -19.49 2.68 -3.73
CA TYR A 201 -19.52 3.63 -4.84
C TYR A 201 -19.45 2.98 -6.23
N TRP A 202 -19.42 1.65 -6.31
CA TRP A 202 -19.37 0.91 -7.57
C TRP A 202 -18.26 1.44 -8.48
N LEU A 203 -17.05 1.53 -7.92
CA LEU A 203 -15.87 1.95 -8.68
C LEU A 203 -15.65 0.96 -9.83
N GLU A 204 -15.28 1.45 -11.00
CA GLU A 204 -14.99 0.60 -12.15
C GLU A 204 -13.56 0.02 -12.07
N PRO A 205 -13.31 -1.19 -12.61
CA PRO A 205 -11.96 -1.73 -12.76
C PRO A 205 -11.10 -0.90 -13.73
N ALA A 206 -10.06 -0.26 -13.21
CA ALA A 206 -9.13 0.54 -14.01
C ALA A 206 -8.09 -0.34 -14.70
N GLY A 207 -7.98 -0.22 -16.03
CA GLY A 207 -6.96 -0.94 -16.80
C GLY A 207 -7.21 -2.45 -16.86
N SER A 208 -8.48 -2.86 -16.90
CA SER A 208 -8.88 -4.26 -17.02
C SER A 208 -8.09 -4.99 -18.11
N LYS A 209 -7.51 -6.14 -17.75
CA LYS A 209 -6.86 -7.06 -18.69
C LYS A 209 -7.82 -8.12 -19.21
N GLY A 210 -9.13 -7.91 -19.03
CA GLY A 210 -10.17 -8.90 -19.29
C GLY A 210 -9.97 -10.16 -18.44
N VAL A 211 -10.34 -11.32 -18.99
CA VAL A 211 -10.32 -12.63 -18.30
C VAL A 211 -8.90 -13.11 -17.96
N TRP A 212 -7.87 -12.44 -18.45
CA TRP A 212 -6.46 -12.74 -18.15
C TRP A 212 -5.90 -11.93 -16.98
N GLY A 213 -6.72 -11.06 -16.38
CA GLY A 213 -6.39 -10.39 -15.12
C GLY A 213 -6.44 -11.37 -13.95
N LEU A 214 -5.55 -11.20 -12.97
CA LEU A 214 -5.56 -12.00 -11.75
C LEU A 214 -6.76 -11.66 -10.85
N ASP A 215 -7.08 -10.37 -10.78
CA ASP A 215 -8.21 -9.77 -10.07
C ASP A 215 -8.54 -8.44 -10.76
N ASP A 216 -9.77 -7.96 -10.61
CA ASP A 216 -10.24 -6.71 -11.25
C ASP A 216 -9.51 -5.47 -10.71
N TYR A 217 -9.07 -5.49 -9.45
CA TYR A 217 -8.61 -4.30 -8.74
C TYR A 217 -7.20 -4.42 -8.18
N ASN A 218 -6.85 -5.56 -7.59
CA ASN A 218 -5.72 -5.70 -6.68
C ASN A 218 -4.70 -6.73 -7.16
N PHE A 219 -3.46 -6.61 -6.70
CA PHE A 219 -2.40 -7.59 -6.94
C PHE A 219 -1.63 -7.91 -5.66
N ILE A 220 -1.27 -6.89 -4.88
CA ILE A 220 -0.44 -7.04 -3.68
C ILE A 220 -1.07 -7.95 -2.60
N PRO A 221 -2.39 -7.95 -2.32
CA PRO A 221 -3.00 -8.86 -1.34
C PRO A 221 -2.76 -10.33 -1.69
N LEU A 222 -2.76 -10.67 -2.97
CA LEU A 222 -2.54 -12.04 -3.42
C LEU A 222 -1.07 -12.42 -3.29
N LEU A 223 -0.16 -11.50 -3.64
CA LEU A 223 1.27 -11.70 -3.47
C LEU A 223 1.66 -11.88 -1.98
N TRP A 224 1.24 -10.95 -1.12
CA TRP A 224 1.54 -11.02 0.31
C TRP A 224 0.77 -12.12 1.03
N GLY A 225 -0.48 -12.40 0.63
CA GLY A 225 -1.24 -13.55 1.13
C GLY A 225 -0.55 -14.87 0.80
N ALA A 226 -0.05 -15.04 -0.42
CA ALA A 226 0.73 -16.22 -0.79
C ALA A 226 2.01 -16.33 0.06
N ALA A 227 2.71 -15.21 0.31
CA ALA A 227 3.90 -15.20 1.15
C ALA A 227 3.60 -15.66 2.59
N GLN A 228 2.44 -15.30 3.17
CA GLN A 228 2.03 -15.78 4.50
C GLN A 228 1.91 -17.30 4.59
N HIS A 229 1.51 -17.95 3.50
CA HIS A 229 1.35 -19.40 3.42
C HIS A 229 2.61 -20.15 2.99
N ILE A 230 3.70 -19.44 2.71
CA ILE A 230 5.01 -20.08 2.60
C ILE A 230 5.39 -20.54 4.01
N SER A 231 5.48 -21.86 4.18
CA SER A 231 6.05 -22.50 5.37
C SER A 231 7.25 -21.69 5.87
N ALA A 232 7.25 -21.33 7.16
CA ALA A 232 8.47 -20.86 7.80
C ALA A 232 9.58 -21.88 7.51
N ARG A 233 10.84 -21.45 7.27
CA ARG A 233 11.94 -22.39 6.93
C ARG A 233 11.91 -23.60 7.88
N GLY A 234 11.54 -24.78 7.37
CA GLY A 234 11.40 -26.02 8.15
C GLY A 234 9.98 -26.54 8.40
N ASP A 235 8.92 -25.84 8.01
CA ASP A 235 7.53 -26.29 8.26
C ASP A 235 7.01 -27.21 7.13
N LYS A 236 6.60 -28.43 7.49
CA LYS A 236 6.21 -29.51 6.57
C LYS A 236 4.79 -29.37 5.99
N THR A 237 4.11 -28.25 6.24
CA THR A 237 2.72 -28.04 5.81
C THR A 237 2.55 -27.92 4.29
N LEU A 238 3.55 -27.37 3.58
CA LEU A 238 3.54 -27.31 2.10
C LEU A 238 3.64 -28.66 1.41
N THR A 239 4.09 -29.72 2.11
CA THR A 239 4.13 -31.08 1.56
C THR A 239 2.72 -31.60 1.27
N ALA A 240 1.71 -31.20 2.05
CA ALA A 240 0.32 -31.61 1.85
C ALA A 240 -0.35 -31.00 0.60
N LEU A 241 0.08 -29.82 0.15
CA LEU A 241 -0.42 -29.20 -1.08
C LEU A 241 0.25 -29.78 -2.34
N GLN A 242 1.47 -30.29 -2.22
CA GLN A 242 2.18 -30.99 -3.31
C GLN A 242 1.60 -32.39 -3.58
N GLU A 243 0.86 -32.95 -2.61
CA GLU A 243 0.23 -34.26 -2.70
C GLU A 243 -1.21 -34.22 -3.26
N LEU A 244 -1.80 -33.03 -3.40
CA LEU A 244 -3.13 -32.87 -4.00
C LEU A 244 -3.09 -33.12 -5.50
N LYS A 245 -3.67 -34.23 -5.94
CA LYS A 245 -3.88 -34.51 -7.35
C LYS A 245 -5.17 -33.83 -7.80
N PRO A 246 -5.30 -33.45 -9.09
CA PRO A 246 -6.55 -32.90 -9.63
C PRO A 246 -7.78 -33.79 -9.36
N SER A 247 -7.57 -35.11 -9.25
CA SER A 247 -8.59 -36.10 -8.86
C SER A 247 -9.18 -35.90 -7.46
N ASP A 248 -8.48 -35.20 -6.56
CA ASP A 248 -8.88 -35.03 -5.17
C ASP A 248 -9.85 -33.85 -4.97
N ILE A 249 -9.96 -32.97 -5.98
CA ILE A 249 -10.93 -31.87 -6.02
C ILE A 249 -12.36 -32.40 -6.19
N HIS A 250 -12.52 -33.53 -6.90
CA HIS A 250 -13.83 -34.13 -7.18
C HIS A 250 -14.29 -35.16 -6.16
N LYS A 251 -13.46 -35.52 -5.16
CA LYS A 251 -13.79 -36.60 -4.19
C LYS A 251 -14.56 -36.14 -2.96
N LYS A 252 -14.75 -34.83 -2.76
CA LYS A 252 -15.67 -34.33 -1.73
C LYS A 252 -17.05 -34.17 -2.36
N GLU A 253 -17.74 -35.31 -2.50
CA GLU A 253 -19.20 -35.29 -2.53
C GLU A 253 -19.68 -34.55 -1.29
N TYR A 254 -20.44 -33.48 -1.49
CA TYR A 254 -21.22 -32.85 -0.44
C TYR A 254 -22.22 -33.90 0.07
N LYS A 255 -21.95 -34.45 1.26
CA LYS A 255 -22.98 -35.06 2.11
C LYS A 255 -23.33 -34.08 3.22
#